data_AF-A0A7J8TPQ7-F1
#
_entry.id   AF-A0A7J8TPQ7-F1
#
_cell.length_a   1.000
_cell.length_b   1.000
_cell.length_c   1.000
_cell.angle_alpha   90.00
_cell.angle_beta   90.00
_cell.angle_gamma   90.00
#
_symmetry.space_group_name_H-M   'P 1'
#
loop_
_entity.id
_entity.type
_entity.pdbx_description
1 polymer ?
#
loop_
_entity_poly.entity_id
_entity_poly.type
_entity_poly.pdbx_seq_one_letter_code
_entity_poly.pdbx_strand_id
1 'polypeptide(L)'
;MGRLEYYKGTITNPSIWSYESVAKTHIVFFWLVILGSYLVYWDLEIFYDERTRKPSSDLPKIFGIHLFLLEMACFVFGAFHVTKLYNRGTWVFDPYGLTGK
;
A
#
# COMPACT_ATOMS: atom_id res chain seq x y z
N MET A 1 4.41 -25.88 1.59
CA MET A 1 3.15 -26.66 1.59
C MET A 1 2.77 -26.91 3.04
N GLY A 2 1.88 -26.12 3.62
CA GLY A 2 1.58 -26.19 5.05
C GLY A 2 0.45 -25.26 5.48
N ARG A 3 -0.73 -25.87 5.67
CA ARG A 3 -1.85 -25.44 6.53
C ARG A 3 -2.72 -24.26 6.07
N LEU A 4 -3.44 -24.49 4.97
CA LEU A 4 -4.69 -23.80 4.63
C LEU A 4 -5.84 -24.32 5.50
N GLU A 5 -5.89 -23.93 6.78
CA GLU A 5 -7.12 -24.07 7.58
C GLU A 5 -7.57 -22.69 8.08
N TYR A 6 -7.93 -21.83 7.12
CA TYR A 6 -8.83 -20.72 7.39
C TYR A 6 -10.21 -21.33 7.69
N TYR A 7 -10.56 -21.42 8.97
CA TYR A 7 -11.88 -21.73 9.53
C TYR A 7 -12.90 -22.35 8.57
N LYS A 8 -13.17 -23.64 8.76
CA LYS A 8 -14.08 -24.51 8.00
C LYS A 8 -15.57 -24.10 8.14
N GLY A 9 -15.91 -22.88 7.71
CA GLY A 9 -17.25 -22.32 7.66
C GLY A 9 -17.59 -21.90 6.24
N THR A 10 -18.77 -22.28 5.76
CA THR A 10 -19.24 -21.92 4.41
C THR A 10 -19.55 -20.42 4.36
N ILE A 11 -18.74 -19.64 3.65
CA ILE A 11 -18.99 -18.21 3.42
C ILE A 11 -19.92 -18.10 2.22
N THR A 12 -21.18 -17.73 2.45
CA THR A 12 -22.21 -17.63 1.40
C THR A 12 -22.13 -16.33 0.60
N ASN A 13 -21.46 -15.29 1.10
CA ASN A 13 -21.25 -14.01 0.44
C ASN A 13 -19.86 -13.42 0.81
N PRO A 14 -18.82 -13.63 -0.01
CA PRO A 14 -17.49 -13.09 0.27
C PRO A 14 -17.48 -11.55 0.18
N SER A 15 -16.71 -10.90 1.05
CA SER A 15 -16.49 -9.45 1.01
C SER A 15 -15.80 -9.02 -0.28
N ILE A 16 -15.95 -7.75 -0.67
CA ILE A 16 -15.21 -7.16 -1.79
C ILE A 16 -13.68 -7.30 -1.62
N TRP A 17 -13.19 -7.39 -0.38
CA TRP A 17 -11.79 -7.65 -0.04
C TRP A 17 -11.47 -9.16 0.11
N SER A 18 -11.86 -9.96 -0.88
CA SER A 18 -11.46 -11.37 -0.98
C SER A 18 -10.04 -11.52 -1.53
N TYR A 19 -9.40 -12.67 -1.35
CA TYR A 19 -8.08 -12.96 -1.94
C TYR A 19 -8.07 -12.76 -3.46
N GLU A 20 -9.13 -13.22 -4.14
CA GLU A 20 -9.28 -13.06 -5.59
C GLU A 20 -9.41 -11.59 -5.99
N SER A 21 -10.21 -10.81 -5.25
CA SER A 21 -10.37 -9.38 -5.50
C SER A 21 -9.07 -8.62 -5.27
N VAL A 22 -8.34 -8.91 -4.20
CA VAL A 22 -7.03 -8.29 -3.91
C VAL A 22 -6.06 -8.59 -5.05
N ALA A 23 -5.99 -9.83 -5.54
CA ALA A 23 -5.15 -10.18 -6.68
C ALA A 23 -5.53 -9.40 -7.94
N LYS A 24 -6.84 -9.31 -8.27
CA LYS A 24 -7.33 -8.52 -9.40
C LYS A 24 -6.97 -7.04 -9.28
N THR A 25 -7.14 -6.44 -8.10
CA THR A 25 -6.76 -5.04 -7.85
C THR A 25 -5.28 -4.80 -8.13
N HIS A 26 -4.39 -5.71 -7.70
CA HIS A 26 -2.95 -5.59 -7.97
C HIS A 26 -2.61 -5.71 -9.45
N ILE A 27 -3.27 -6.62 -10.19
CA ILE A 27 -3.07 -6.74 -11.63
C ILE A 27 -3.50 -5.46 -12.35
N VAL A 28 -4.68 -4.91 -12.02
CA VAL A 28 -5.17 -3.66 -12.63
C VAL A 28 -4.24 -2.50 -12.29
N PHE A 29 -3.82 -2.38 -11.03
CA PHE A 29 -2.87 -1.35 -10.59
C PHE A 29 -1.55 -1.42 -11.36
N PHE A 30 -1.01 -2.64 -11.58
CA PHE A 30 0.20 -2.84 -12.35
C PHE A 30 0.09 -2.31 -13.79
N TRP A 31 -1.01 -2.61 -14.48
CA TRP A 31 -1.25 -2.08 -15.83
C TRP A 31 -1.37 -0.55 -15.85
N LEU A 32 -2.06 0.04 -14.86
CA LEU A 32 -2.18 1.50 -14.74
C LEU A 32 -0.82 2.17 -14.52
N VAL A 33 0.04 1.58 -13.69
CA VAL A 33 1.40 2.09 -13.43
C VAL A 33 2.28 2.00 -14.69
N ILE A 34 2.16 0.93 -15.48
CA ILE A 34 2.90 0.83 -16.76
C ILE A 34 2.43 1.89 -17.75
N LEU A 35 1.12 2.07 -17.92
CA LEU A 35 0.56 3.07 -18.82
C LEU A 35 0.90 4.51 -18.39
N GLY A 36 0.92 4.77 -17.09
CA GLY A 36 1.30 6.06 -16.52
C GLY A 36 2.81 6.26 -16.34
N SER A 37 3.64 5.28 -16.72
CA SER A 37 5.09 5.39 -16.55
C SER A 37 5.66 6.42 -17.51
N TYR A 38 6.53 7.26 -16.97
CA TYR A 38 7.05 8.46 -17.61
C TYR A 38 8.14 8.21 -18.68
N LEU A 39 8.32 6.96 -19.13
CA LEU A 39 9.43 6.53 -20.00
C LEU A 39 9.49 7.28 -21.33
N VAL A 40 8.33 7.64 -21.89
CA VAL A 40 8.25 8.37 -23.17
C VAL A 40 8.45 9.87 -22.99
N TYR A 41 8.11 10.41 -21.83
CA TYR A 41 8.04 11.86 -21.61
C TYR A 41 9.19 12.42 -20.79
N TRP A 42 10.34 11.74 -20.68
CA TRP A 42 11.41 12.01 -19.71
C TRP A 42 11.98 13.45 -19.61
N ASP A 43 11.69 14.34 -20.56
CA ASP A 43 12.19 15.72 -20.64
C ASP A 43 11.13 16.78 -20.24
N LEU A 44 10.63 16.72 -19.00
CA LEU A 44 9.71 17.74 -18.45
C LEU A 44 10.50 18.87 -17.79
N GLU A 45 9.98 20.09 -17.95
CA GLU A 45 10.53 21.31 -17.33
C GLU A 45 10.60 21.24 -15.80
N ILE A 46 9.75 20.44 -15.14
CA ILE A 46 9.76 20.26 -13.68
C ILE A 46 11.07 19.67 -13.13
N PHE A 47 11.83 18.96 -13.97
CA PHE A 47 13.12 18.40 -13.57
C PHE A 47 14.27 19.38 -13.74
N TYR A 48 14.03 20.54 -14.34
CA TYR A 48 15.05 21.54 -14.62
C TYR A 48 14.92 22.75 -13.70
N ASP A 49 16.07 23.25 -13.24
CA ASP A 49 16.14 24.54 -12.55
C ASP A 49 15.87 25.66 -13.55
N GLU A 50 14.90 26.54 -13.25
CA GLU A 50 14.53 27.70 -14.07
C GLU A 50 15.73 28.61 -14.38
N ARG A 51 16.69 28.71 -13.45
CA ARG A 51 17.83 29.62 -13.58
C ARG A 51 18.98 29.03 -14.38
N THR A 52 19.24 27.72 -14.25
CA THR A 52 20.42 27.08 -14.84
C THR A 52 20.12 26.13 -16.00
N ARG A 53 18.84 25.80 -16.24
CA ARG A 53 18.39 24.81 -17.24
C ARG A 53 19.11 23.47 -17.12
N LYS A 54 19.57 23.13 -15.91
CA LYS A 54 20.20 21.85 -15.59
C LYS A 54 19.22 20.99 -14.81
N PRO A 55 19.30 19.65 -14.95
CA PRO A 55 18.49 18.77 -14.13
C PRO A 55 18.84 18.99 -12.66
N SER A 56 17.84 19.31 -11.85
CA SER A 56 17.99 19.58 -10.43
C SER A 56 16.86 18.92 -9.64
N SER A 57 17.20 18.44 -8.44
CA SER A 57 16.23 17.79 -7.57
C SER A 57 16.55 18.20 -6.13
N ASP A 58 15.61 18.88 -5.48
CA ASP A 58 15.74 19.31 -4.10
C ASP A 58 15.60 18.12 -3.15
N LEU A 59 16.66 17.33 -3.01
CA LEU A 59 16.68 16.10 -2.20
C LEU A 59 16.19 16.31 -0.75
N PRO A 60 16.60 17.37 -0.01
CA PRO A 60 16.09 17.59 1.34
C PRO A 60 14.57 17.84 1.38
N LYS A 61 14.04 18.52 0.36
CA LYS A 61 12.60 18.81 0.24
C LYS A 61 11.82 17.54 -0.08
N ILE A 62 12.31 16.74 -1.03
CA ILE A 62 11.70 15.44 -1.38
C ILE A 62 11.71 14.52 -0.17
N PHE A 63 12.83 14.42 0.54
CA PHE A 63 12.94 13.61 1.73
C PHE A 63 11.94 14.03 2.81
N GLY A 64 11.81 15.34 3.07
CA GLY A 64 10.82 15.87 4.02
C GLY A 64 9.38 15.53 3.64
N ILE A 65 9.02 15.65 2.36
CA ILE A 65 7.68 15.28 1.86
C ILE A 65 7.42 13.78 2.08
N HIS A 66 8.37 12.92 1.76
CA HIS A 66 8.21 11.47 1.94
C HIS A 66 8.09 11.10 3.41
N LEU A 67 8.94 11.65 4.28
CA LEU A 67 8.86 11.40 5.73
C LEU A 67 7.52 11.83 6.31
N PHE A 68 7.02 13.00 5.93
CA PHE A 68 5.72 13.49 6.39
C PHE A 68 4.58 12.58 5.92
N LEU A 69 4.60 12.14 4.66
CA LEU A 69 3.59 11.20 4.14
C LEU A 69 3.66 9.83 4.83
N LEU A 70 4.87 9.34 5.13
CA LEU A 70 5.06 8.09 5.85
C LEU A 70 4.57 8.18 7.30
N GLU A 71 4.80 9.31 7.97
CA GLU A 71 4.28 9.57 9.31
C GLU A 71 2.75 9.53 9.30
N MET A 72 2.11 10.27 8.39
CA MET A 72 0.65 10.28 8.26
C MET A 72 0.09 8.89 7.92
N ALA A 73 0.74 8.17 7.00
CA ALA A 73 0.34 6.80 6.66
C ALA A 73 0.47 5.83 7.85
N CYS A 74 1.56 5.93 8.60
CA CYS A 74 1.80 5.12 9.80
C CYS A 74 0.76 5.43 10.88
N PHE A 75 0.50 6.71 11.14
CA PHE A 75 -0.48 7.14 12.12
C PHE A 75 -1.89 6.66 11.75
N VAL A 76 -2.32 6.84 10.51
CA VAL A 76 -3.65 6.40 10.03
C VAL A 76 -3.78 4.87 10.09
N PHE A 77 -2.74 4.13 9.71
CA PHE A 77 -2.75 2.67 9.82
C PHE A 77 -2.87 2.22 11.28
N GLY A 78 -2.08 2.80 12.19
CA GLY A 78 -2.17 2.50 13.62
C GLY A 78 -3.55 2.85 14.20
N ALA A 79 -4.00 4.09 14.00
CA ALA A 79 -5.18 4.65 14.63
C ALA A 79 -6.51 4.09 14.11
N PHE A 80 -6.59 3.64 12.87
CA PHE A 80 -7.86 3.18 12.27
C PHE A 80 -7.85 1.70 11.88
N HIS A 81 -6.71 1.14 11.46
CA HIS A 81 -6.61 -0.25 11.02
C HIS A 81 -6.27 -1.20 12.18
N VAL A 82 -5.28 -0.86 13.01
CA VAL A 82 -4.82 -1.75 14.10
C VAL A 82 -5.77 -1.71 15.31
N THR A 83 -6.19 -0.52 15.74
CA THR A 83 -7.09 -0.32 16.90
C THR A 83 -8.54 -0.76 16.67
N LYS A 84 -8.88 -1.25 15.46
CA LYS A 84 -10.23 -1.72 15.09
C LYS A 84 -11.34 -0.65 15.10
N LEU A 85 -11.01 0.64 15.13
CA LEU A 85 -12.03 1.70 15.14
C LEU A 85 -12.90 1.70 13.86
N TYR A 86 -12.33 1.33 12.71
CA TYR A 86 -13.05 1.29 11.42
C TYR A 86 -12.76 0.04 10.58
N ASN A 87 -11.96 -0.92 11.07
CA ASN A 87 -11.61 -2.13 10.31
C ASN A 87 -11.52 -3.40 11.17
N ARG A 88 -11.40 -4.56 10.53
CA ARG A 88 -11.42 -5.91 11.12
C ARG A 88 -10.22 -6.23 12.04
N GLY A 89 -9.24 -5.33 12.09
CA GLY A 89 -8.03 -5.41 12.92
C GLY A 89 -6.98 -6.37 12.38
N THR A 90 -5.90 -6.49 13.15
CA THR A 90 -4.80 -7.40 12.83
C THR A 90 -5.07 -8.80 13.37
N TRP A 91 -4.41 -9.77 12.76
CA TRP A 91 -4.42 -11.15 13.22
C TRP A 91 -3.64 -11.29 14.54
N VAL A 92 -4.22 -12.02 15.50
CA VAL A 92 -3.62 -12.26 16.83
C VAL A 92 -3.55 -13.76 17.07
N PHE A 93 -2.42 -14.23 17.61
CA PHE A 93 -2.21 -15.61 18.04
C PHE A 93 -1.89 -15.66 19.54
N ASP A 94 -2.26 -16.75 20.21
CA ASP A 94 -1.73 -17.04 21.55
C ASP A 94 -0.24 -17.45 21.48
N PRO A 95 0.49 -17.43 22.61
CA PRO A 95 1.92 -17.77 22.63
C PRO A 95 2.28 -19.15 22.08
N TYR A 96 1.33 -20.09 22.07
CA TYR A 96 1.51 -21.44 21.53
C TYR A 96 1.01 -21.58 20.08
N GLY A 97 0.45 -20.51 19.49
CA GLY A 97 -0.01 -20.47 18.10
C GLY A 97 -1.19 -21.39 17.81
N LEU A 98 -1.95 -21.78 18.82
CA LEU A 98 -3.03 -22.77 18.72
C LEU A 98 -4.39 -22.13 18.38
N THR A 99 -4.57 -20.85 18.68
CA THR A 99 -5.85 -20.13 18.67
C THR A 99 -5.76 -18.78 17.95
N GLY A 100 -5.25 -18.79 16.72
CA GLY A 100 -5.18 -17.60 15.86
C GLY A 100 -6.55 -17.11 15.38
N LYS A 101 -6.78 -15.79 15.42
CA LYS A 101 -7.99 -15.13 14.91
C LYS A 101 -7.70 -13.76 14.29
#